data_AF-A0A7C3M787-F1
#
_entry.id   AF-A0A7C3M787-F1
#
_cell.length_a   1.000
_cell.length_b   1.000
_cell.length_c   1.000
_cell.angle_alpha   90.00
_cell.angle_beta   90.00
_cell.angle_gamma   90.00
#
_symmetry.space_group_name_H-M   'P 1'
#
loop_
_entity.id
_entity.type
_entity.pdbx_description
1 polymer ?
#
loop_
_entity_poly.entity_id
_entity_poly.type
_entity_poly.pdbx_seq_one_letter_code
_entity_poly.pdbx_strand_id
1 'polypeptide(L)'
;MNSKGNFLSQTDLNSPSKFKKKEYKYIQSLVEFIKEKYGIIFEFDELGELLLSACRVNDFNVTETKKRKLFIRNDNVLKWIDEKLLPNTIIVNIGEEDIVRLLIFCIEITYQMFEGGTKATITQKGFRERRRTFESILIDQFVGKLGEIMVKKFFKEKFFTKIELDWEISTQIEKYRNDIVNADKRVSIKTSPSLTGVWAEAGIGYDYGISVKCSVPQPILLQFFIEVCGFSRLLDFAQVKIPPTDKRFKNYLQEMRTRIKNYKCGEIQTKLKGFINGYFKTSEHKPVKEGKMFPYLGKVRETRYLVPINKLKYTPKDWEIFLKEVGLIKK
;
A
#
# COMPACT_ATOMS: atom_id res chain seq x y z
N MET A 1 4.19 -29.38 8.74
CA MET A 1 4.95 -28.31 9.43
C MET A 1 4.77 -28.47 10.93
N ASN A 2 5.77 -29.02 11.64
CA ASN A 2 5.75 -29.15 13.11
C ASN A 2 6.74 -28.16 13.71
N SER A 3 6.41 -26.86 13.73
CA SER A 3 7.07 -25.93 14.64
C SER A 3 6.23 -25.85 15.91
N LYS A 4 6.80 -26.27 17.04
CA LYS A 4 6.28 -25.81 18.34
C LYS A 4 6.37 -24.28 18.27
N GLY A 5 5.22 -23.60 18.28
CA GLY A 5 5.16 -22.15 18.10
C GLY A 5 6.18 -21.46 19.02
N ASN A 6 7.01 -20.60 18.46
CA ASN A 6 7.94 -19.81 19.26
C ASN A 6 7.13 -18.86 20.15
N PHE A 7 7.60 -18.67 21.38
CA PHE A 7 7.00 -17.69 22.29
C PHE A 7 7.23 -16.28 21.77
N LEU A 8 6.18 -15.49 21.56
CA LEU A 8 6.25 -14.08 21.19
C LEU A 8 6.14 -13.19 22.44
N SER A 9 7.06 -12.24 22.57
CA SER A 9 7.01 -11.18 23.58
C SER A 9 6.45 -9.89 22.99
N GLN A 10 6.07 -8.94 23.86
CA GLN A 10 5.61 -7.62 23.41
C GLN A 10 6.70 -6.86 22.62
N THR A 11 7.98 -7.07 22.95
CA THR A 11 9.09 -6.42 22.23
C THR A 11 9.26 -6.99 20.83
N ASP A 12 8.97 -8.29 20.63
CA ASP A 12 8.92 -8.91 19.31
C ASP A 12 7.79 -8.27 18.48
N LEU A 13 6.58 -8.14 19.05
CA LEU A 13 5.44 -7.53 18.35
C LEU A 13 5.64 -6.05 18.01
N ASN A 14 6.38 -5.30 18.85
CA ASN A 14 6.64 -3.88 18.62
C ASN A 14 7.71 -3.63 17.54
N SER A 15 8.51 -4.63 17.16
CA SER A 15 9.66 -4.47 16.26
C SER A 15 9.60 -5.46 15.08
N PRO A 16 9.32 -4.97 13.86
CA PRO A 16 9.28 -5.82 12.66
C PRO A 16 10.55 -6.62 12.43
N SER A 17 11.73 -6.02 12.66
CA SER A 17 13.02 -6.70 12.52
C SER A 17 13.23 -7.80 13.56
N LYS A 18 12.87 -7.58 14.83
CA LYS A 18 12.97 -8.62 15.88
C LYS A 18 12.01 -9.78 15.61
N PHE A 19 10.76 -9.48 15.26
CA PHE A 19 9.78 -10.50 14.90
C PHE A 19 10.27 -11.36 13.73
N LYS A 20 10.69 -10.74 12.63
CA LYS A 20 11.19 -11.45 11.44
C LYS A 20 12.43 -12.29 11.74
N LYS A 21 13.36 -11.79 12.55
CA LYS A 21 14.55 -12.56 12.97
C LYS A 21 14.17 -13.79 13.79
N LYS A 22 13.20 -13.64 14.71
CA LYS A 22 12.77 -14.71 15.60
C LYS A 22 11.97 -15.80 14.88
N GLU A 23 11.07 -15.38 14.00
CA GLU A 23 10.21 -16.27 13.22
C GLU A 23 10.77 -16.60 11.83
N TYR A 24 12.07 -16.37 11.60
CA TYR A 24 12.69 -16.48 10.28
C TYR A 24 12.39 -17.81 9.58
N LYS A 25 12.66 -18.94 10.24
CA LYS A 25 12.40 -20.28 9.69
C LYS A 25 10.92 -20.52 9.41
N TYR A 26 10.05 -20.00 10.27
CA TYR A 26 8.60 -20.17 10.12
C TYR A 26 8.08 -19.35 8.93
N ILE A 27 8.47 -18.09 8.82
CA ILE A 27 8.10 -17.22 7.70
C ILE A 27 8.61 -17.81 6.37
N GLN A 28 9.87 -18.26 6.30
CA GLN A 28 10.39 -18.93 5.11
C GLN A 28 9.58 -20.16 4.72
N SER A 29 9.25 -21.03 5.69
CA SER A 29 8.44 -22.22 5.39
C SER A 29 7.04 -21.86 4.89
N LEU A 30 6.45 -20.75 5.35
CA LEU A 30 5.18 -20.26 4.82
C LEU A 30 5.33 -19.69 3.39
N VAL A 31 6.42 -18.98 3.09
CA VAL A 31 6.71 -18.50 1.74
C VAL A 31 6.81 -19.67 0.76
N GLU A 32 7.59 -20.69 1.11
CA GLU A 32 7.75 -21.91 0.30
C GLU A 32 6.41 -22.62 0.12
N PHE A 33 5.67 -22.83 1.21
CA PHE A 33 4.33 -23.43 1.16
C PHE A 33 3.37 -22.68 0.23
N ILE A 34 3.30 -21.34 0.33
CA ILE A 34 2.40 -20.54 -0.52
C ILE A 34 2.83 -20.65 -1.99
N LYS A 35 4.14 -20.58 -2.26
CA LYS A 35 4.69 -20.71 -3.61
C LYS A 35 4.35 -22.06 -4.22
N GLU A 36 4.58 -23.15 -3.49
CA GLU A 36 4.35 -24.51 -3.97
C GLU A 36 2.86 -24.82 -4.16
N LYS A 37 2.01 -24.44 -3.20
CA LYS A 37 0.58 -24.77 -3.22
C LYS A 37 -0.23 -23.86 -4.14
N TYR A 38 0.10 -22.57 -4.22
CA TYR A 38 -0.72 -21.57 -4.89
C TYR A 38 -0.05 -20.87 -6.07
N GLY A 39 1.25 -21.10 -6.30
CA GLY A 39 2.01 -20.43 -7.36
C GLY A 39 2.22 -18.92 -7.14
N ILE A 40 1.89 -18.41 -5.95
CA ILE A 40 2.04 -16.99 -5.59
C ILE A 40 3.35 -16.82 -4.82
N ILE A 41 4.19 -15.89 -5.27
CA ILE A 41 5.50 -15.62 -4.66
C ILE A 41 5.38 -14.38 -3.77
N PHE A 42 5.46 -14.57 -2.45
CA PHE A 42 5.68 -13.48 -1.51
C PHE A 42 7.16 -13.37 -1.17
N GLU A 43 7.66 -12.14 -1.08
CA GLU A 43 8.97 -11.91 -0.49
C GLU A 43 8.92 -12.18 1.02
N PHE A 44 10.05 -12.57 1.60
CA PHE A 44 10.15 -12.84 3.04
C PHE A 44 9.68 -11.66 3.90
N ASP A 45 10.09 -10.45 3.53
CA ASP A 45 9.70 -9.23 4.24
C ASP A 45 8.20 -8.93 4.09
N GLU A 46 7.63 -9.16 2.90
CA GLU A 46 6.19 -8.95 2.65
C GLU A 46 5.34 -9.85 3.55
N LEU A 47 5.59 -11.16 3.51
CA LEU A 47 4.82 -12.12 4.29
C LEU A 47 5.07 -11.95 5.79
N GLY A 48 6.32 -11.69 6.19
CA GLY A 48 6.69 -11.48 7.58
C GLY A 48 5.97 -10.27 8.21
N GLU A 49 5.83 -9.18 7.46
CA GLU A 49 5.14 -7.98 7.95
C GLU A 49 3.62 -8.13 7.99
N LEU A 50 3.04 -8.82 7.01
CA LEU A 50 1.61 -9.16 7.01
C LEU A 50 1.26 -10.09 8.17
N LEU A 51 2.08 -11.13 8.40
CA LEU A 51 1.93 -12.04 9.54
C LEU A 51 2.07 -11.29 10.87
N LEU A 52 3.05 -10.40 11.00
CA LEU A 52 3.20 -9.57 12.20
C LEU A 52 1.95 -8.73 12.45
N SER A 53 1.39 -8.13 11.40
CA SER A 53 0.14 -7.38 11.52
C SER A 53 -1.01 -8.25 12.01
N ALA A 54 -1.15 -9.47 11.50
CA ALA A 54 -2.18 -10.41 11.96
C ALA A 54 -1.98 -10.76 13.44
N CYS A 55 -0.74 -11.04 13.86
CA CYS A 55 -0.40 -11.33 15.26
C CYS A 55 -0.73 -10.17 16.21
N ARG A 56 -0.44 -8.92 15.83
CA ARG A 56 -0.67 -7.73 16.68
C ARG A 56 -2.13 -7.50 17.07
N VAL A 57 -3.07 -7.88 16.22
CA VAL A 57 -4.51 -7.78 16.51
C VAL A 57 -5.18 -9.13 16.70
N ASN A 58 -4.40 -10.20 16.71
CA ASN A 58 -4.87 -11.57 16.75
C ASN A 58 -5.95 -11.86 15.69
N ASP A 59 -5.74 -11.37 14.46
CA ASP A 59 -6.62 -11.65 13.33
C ASP A 59 -6.73 -13.17 13.15
N PHE A 60 -7.92 -13.71 12.88
CA PHE A 60 -8.14 -15.16 12.78
C PHE A 60 -7.72 -16.00 14.01
N ASN A 61 -7.51 -15.37 15.17
CA ASN A 61 -6.94 -16.03 16.35
C ASN A 61 -5.59 -16.71 16.05
N VAL A 62 -4.76 -16.11 15.20
CA VAL A 62 -3.42 -16.61 14.83
C VAL A 62 -2.45 -16.69 16.00
N THR A 63 -2.79 -16.10 17.14
CA THR A 63 -2.05 -16.21 18.39
C THR A 63 -2.92 -16.71 19.55
N GLU A 64 -2.27 -17.33 20.52
CA GLU A 64 -2.90 -17.81 21.75
C GLU A 64 -1.99 -17.58 22.96
N THR A 65 -2.59 -17.24 24.10
CA THR A 65 -1.85 -17.07 25.35
C THR A 65 -1.93 -18.34 26.18
N LYS A 66 -0.80 -19.02 26.41
CA LYS A 66 -0.67 -20.16 27.33
C LYS A 66 0.29 -19.83 28.46
N LYS A 67 -0.12 -19.98 29.71
CA LYS A 67 0.72 -19.69 30.90
C LYS A 67 1.39 -18.29 30.82
N ARG A 68 0.63 -17.26 30.43
CA ARG A 68 1.08 -15.86 30.21
C ARG A 68 2.12 -15.66 29.09
N LYS A 69 2.33 -16.67 28.24
CA LYS A 69 3.20 -16.61 27.07
C LYS A 69 2.35 -16.64 25.79
N LEU A 70 2.62 -15.74 24.85
CA LEU A 70 1.92 -15.69 23.56
C LEU A 70 2.60 -16.63 22.57
N PHE A 71 1.83 -17.39 21.79
CA PHE A 71 2.33 -18.34 20.80
C PHE A 71 1.58 -18.19 19.49
N ILE A 72 2.26 -18.43 18.37
CA ILE A 72 1.62 -18.52 17.06
C ILE A 72 0.91 -19.86 16.92
N ARG A 73 -0.34 -19.84 16.45
CA ARG A 73 -1.14 -21.02 16.12
C ARG A 73 -1.06 -21.30 14.62
N ASN A 74 -0.25 -22.29 14.25
CA ASN A 74 -0.01 -22.64 12.85
C ASN A 74 -1.30 -22.87 12.04
N ASP A 75 -2.23 -23.67 12.56
CA ASP A 75 -3.46 -24.00 11.84
C ASP A 75 -4.31 -22.75 11.55
N ASN A 76 -4.33 -21.80 12.49
CA ASN A 76 -5.04 -20.54 12.32
C ASN A 76 -4.32 -19.60 11.34
N VAL A 77 -2.99 -19.63 11.29
CA VAL A 77 -2.21 -18.89 10.29
C VAL A 77 -2.48 -19.44 8.90
N LEU A 78 -2.49 -20.76 8.72
CA LEU A 78 -2.84 -21.38 7.44
C LEU A 78 -4.28 -21.03 7.03
N LYS A 79 -5.23 -21.08 7.97
CA LYS A 79 -6.60 -20.64 7.74
C LYS A 79 -6.69 -19.17 7.32
N TRP A 80 -5.95 -18.29 8.00
CA TRP A 80 -5.87 -16.88 7.65
C TRP A 80 -5.29 -16.66 6.24
N ILE A 81 -4.26 -17.43 5.86
CA ILE A 81 -3.67 -17.38 4.52
C ILE A 81 -4.73 -17.76 3.47
N ASP A 82 -5.38 -18.90 3.68
CA ASP A 82 -6.29 -19.51 2.71
C ASP A 82 -7.61 -18.75 2.57
N GLU A 83 -8.16 -18.24 3.68
CA GLU A 83 -9.49 -17.62 3.68
C GLU A 83 -9.48 -16.08 3.59
N LYS A 84 -8.38 -15.43 4.00
CA LYS A 84 -8.30 -13.96 4.01
C LYS A 84 -7.19 -13.43 3.13
N LEU A 85 -5.94 -13.83 3.35
CA LEU A 85 -4.79 -13.23 2.68
C LEU A 85 -4.85 -13.44 1.16
N LEU A 86 -4.88 -14.70 0.70
CA LEU A 86 -4.78 -15.02 -0.73
C LEU A 86 -6.03 -14.59 -1.52
N PRO A 87 -7.27 -14.84 -1.05
CA PRO A 87 -8.47 -14.44 -1.80
C PRO A 87 -8.59 -12.93 -2.01
N ASN A 88 -8.04 -12.14 -1.08
CA ASN A 88 -8.05 -10.69 -1.11
C ASN A 88 -6.71 -10.07 -1.56
N THR A 89 -5.80 -10.86 -2.16
CA THR A 89 -4.58 -10.33 -2.75
C THR A 89 -4.75 -10.15 -4.25
N ILE A 90 -4.42 -8.96 -4.73
CA ILE A 90 -4.34 -8.61 -6.16
C ILE A 90 -2.89 -8.38 -6.54
N ILE A 91 -2.53 -8.86 -7.73
CA ILE A 91 -1.21 -8.69 -8.31
C ILE A 91 -1.37 -7.94 -9.63
N VAL A 92 -0.61 -6.86 -9.79
CA VAL A 92 -0.55 -6.06 -11.02
C VAL A 92 0.88 -5.99 -11.51
N ASN A 93 1.06 -6.00 -12.82
CA ASN A 93 2.35 -5.67 -13.42
C ASN A 93 2.45 -4.16 -13.61
N ILE A 94 3.66 -3.61 -13.48
CA ILE A 94 3.88 -2.17 -13.66
C ILE A 94 3.57 -1.66 -15.08
N GLY A 95 3.58 -2.56 -16.07
CA GLY A 95 3.21 -2.24 -17.46
C GLY A 95 1.70 -2.25 -17.73
N GLU A 96 0.85 -2.57 -16.74
CA GLU A 96 -0.60 -2.48 -16.91
C GLU A 96 -1.05 -1.02 -17.08
N GLU A 97 -2.06 -0.79 -17.92
CA GLU A 97 -2.55 0.54 -18.30
C GLU A 97 -2.85 1.45 -17.10
N ASP A 98 -3.56 0.94 -16.08
CA ASP A 98 -3.90 1.72 -14.89
C ASP A 98 -2.65 2.09 -14.07
N ILE A 99 -1.58 1.28 -14.10
CA ILE A 99 -0.31 1.59 -13.44
C ILE A 99 0.49 2.62 -14.23
N VAL A 100 0.48 2.55 -15.55
CA VAL A 100 1.08 3.59 -16.39
C VAL A 100 0.38 4.94 -16.17
N ARG A 101 -0.95 4.96 -16.11
CA ARG A 101 -1.73 6.15 -15.73
C ARG A 101 -1.36 6.67 -14.35
N LEU A 102 -1.16 5.78 -13.37
CA LEU A 102 -0.68 6.14 -12.04
C LEU A 102 0.68 6.83 -12.08
N LEU A 103 1.64 6.30 -12.83
CA LEU A 103 2.97 6.90 -12.96
C LEU A 103 2.88 8.33 -13.49
N ILE A 104 2.07 8.56 -14.54
CA ILE A 104 1.85 9.90 -15.11
C ILE A 104 1.17 10.83 -14.09
N PHE A 105 0.11 10.34 -13.43
CA PHE A 105 -0.60 11.09 -12.40
C PHE A 105 0.35 11.55 -11.28
N CYS A 106 1.21 10.66 -10.78
CA CYS A 106 2.18 10.98 -9.74
C CYS A 106 3.17 12.06 -10.16
N ILE A 107 3.61 12.05 -11.41
CA ILE A 107 4.52 13.08 -11.95
C ILE A 107 3.81 14.42 -11.98
N GLU A 108 2.64 14.48 -12.61
CA GLU A 108 1.87 15.71 -12.80
C GLU A 108 1.48 16.36 -11.46
N ILE A 109 0.88 15.59 -10.55
CA ILE A 109 0.46 16.13 -9.26
C ILE A 109 1.66 16.63 -8.44
N THR A 110 2.80 15.94 -8.52
CA THR A 110 4.00 16.38 -7.81
C THR A 110 4.52 17.68 -8.42
N TYR A 111 4.56 17.83 -9.74
CA TYR A 111 4.91 19.10 -10.38
C TYR A 111 3.95 20.23 -9.98
N GLN A 112 2.64 20.04 -10.05
CA GLN A 112 1.66 21.05 -9.65
C GLN A 112 1.79 21.44 -8.16
N MET A 113 2.15 20.49 -7.28
CA MET A 113 2.41 20.80 -5.86
C MET A 113 3.67 21.66 -5.67
N PHE A 114 4.71 21.49 -6.50
CA PHE A 114 5.93 22.29 -6.44
C PHE A 114 5.81 23.65 -7.12
N GLU A 115 5.02 23.77 -8.18
CA GLU A 115 4.72 25.04 -8.86
C GLU A 115 3.72 25.92 -8.08
N GLY A 116 3.22 25.44 -6.94
CA GLY A 116 2.28 26.17 -6.07
C GLY A 116 0.82 26.07 -6.50
N GLY A 117 0.49 25.24 -7.49
CA GLY A 117 -0.85 25.07 -8.04
C GLY A 117 -1.80 24.31 -7.10
N THR A 118 -1.41 23.16 -6.57
CA THR A 118 -2.33 22.30 -5.79
C THR A 118 -2.15 22.42 -4.28
N LYS A 119 -3.18 22.88 -3.55
CA LYS A 119 -3.24 22.78 -2.09
C LYS A 119 -3.51 21.33 -1.67
N ALA A 120 -2.48 20.71 -1.10
CA ALA A 120 -2.47 19.39 -0.50
C ALA A 120 -3.76 19.00 0.27
N THR A 121 -4.26 17.78 0.07
CA THR A 121 -5.41 17.21 0.81
C THR A 121 -5.09 17.09 2.30
N ILE A 122 -6.11 17.12 3.15
CA ILE A 122 -5.96 17.26 4.62
C ILE A 122 -5.15 16.10 5.24
N THR A 123 -5.19 14.90 4.65
CA THR A 123 -4.37 13.76 5.08
C THR A 123 -2.86 14.04 4.92
N GLN A 124 -2.47 14.98 4.06
CA GLN A 124 -1.09 15.45 3.88
C GLN A 124 -0.69 16.57 4.86
N LYS A 125 -1.62 17.24 5.55
CA LYS A 125 -1.31 18.30 6.54
C LYS A 125 -0.66 17.75 7.82
N GLY A 126 -0.98 16.52 8.21
CA GLY A 126 -0.41 15.89 9.42
C GLY A 126 1.09 15.57 9.34
N PHE A 127 1.73 15.71 8.17
CA PHE A 127 3.13 15.36 7.94
C PHE A 127 4.08 16.57 7.86
N ARG A 128 3.62 17.78 8.24
CA ARG A 128 4.35 19.05 8.11
C ARG A 128 5.57 19.23 9.02
N GLU A 129 5.90 18.28 9.89
CA GLU A 129 7.10 18.37 10.74
C GLU A 129 8.39 17.89 10.03
N ARG A 130 8.32 17.32 8.81
CA ARG A 130 9.50 16.97 8.00
C ARG A 130 9.49 17.71 6.67
N ARG A 131 10.61 18.35 6.29
CA ARG A 131 10.85 18.81 4.90
C ARG A 131 10.61 17.63 3.96
N ARG A 132 9.49 17.62 3.23
CA ARG A 132 9.19 16.58 2.24
C ARG A 132 10.05 16.83 1.00
N THR A 133 10.74 15.80 0.53
CA THR A 133 11.44 15.84 -0.75
C THR A 133 10.47 15.45 -1.88
N PHE A 134 10.80 15.80 -3.12
CA PHE A 134 10.00 15.46 -4.31
C PHE A 134 9.70 13.95 -4.36
N GLU A 135 10.72 13.14 -4.05
CA GLU A 135 10.66 11.68 -3.97
C GLU A 135 9.61 11.20 -2.97
N SER A 136 9.55 11.82 -1.79
CA SER A 136 8.60 11.42 -0.73
C SER A 136 7.15 11.73 -1.11
N ILE A 137 6.89 12.86 -1.77
CA ILE A 137 5.55 13.21 -2.24
C ILE A 137 5.12 12.24 -3.32
N LEU A 138 6.02 11.98 -4.26
CA LEU A 138 5.78 11.10 -5.38
C LEU A 138 5.44 9.67 -4.90
N ILE A 139 6.23 9.10 -3.99
CA ILE A 139 5.94 7.77 -3.40
C ILE A 139 4.59 7.79 -2.67
N ASP A 140 4.32 8.82 -1.86
CA ASP A 140 3.06 8.92 -1.11
C ASP A 140 1.85 8.91 -2.06
N GLN A 141 1.91 9.66 -3.17
CA GLN A 141 0.87 9.66 -4.19
C GLN A 141 0.73 8.31 -4.86
N PHE A 142 1.86 7.70 -5.23
CA PHE A 142 1.87 6.39 -5.88
C PHE A 142 1.21 5.34 -4.99
N VAL A 143 1.65 5.22 -3.74
CA VAL A 143 1.09 4.23 -2.81
C VAL A 143 -0.39 4.50 -2.53
N GLY A 144 -0.76 5.76 -2.29
CA GLY A 144 -2.16 6.13 -2.05
C GLY A 144 -3.07 5.63 -3.16
N LYS A 145 -2.79 6.07 -4.39
CA LYS A 145 -3.60 5.80 -5.57
C LYS A 145 -3.48 4.35 -6.08
N LEU A 146 -2.34 3.69 -5.82
CA LEU A 146 -2.18 2.25 -6.10
C LEU A 146 -3.24 1.42 -5.37
N GLY A 147 -3.53 1.69 -4.10
CA GLY A 147 -4.55 0.92 -3.39
C GLY A 147 -5.95 1.07 -3.98
N GLU A 148 -6.28 2.23 -4.55
CA GLU A 148 -7.53 2.41 -5.29
C GLU A 148 -7.59 1.54 -6.56
N ILE A 149 -6.49 1.48 -7.31
CA ILE A 149 -6.36 0.61 -8.48
C ILE A 149 -6.46 -0.87 -8.08
N MET A 150 -5.88 -1.26 -6.95
CA MET A 150 -5.99 -2.61 -6.41
C MET A 150 -7.44 -2.96 -6.09
N VAL A 151 -8.20 -2.05 -5.48
CA VAL A 151 -9.64 -2.24 -5.21
C VAL A 151 -10.43 -2.32 -6.52
N LYS A 152 -10.12 -1.46 -7.50
CA LYS A 152 -10.74 -1.50 -8.82
C LYS A 152 -10.55 -2.86 -9.50
N LYS A 153 -9.33 -3.37 -9.49
CA LYS A 153 -9.00 -4.68 -10.07
C LYS A 153 -9.64 -5.81 -9.26
N PHE A 154 -9.65 -5.72 -7.93
CA PHE A 154 -10.33 -6.68 -7.06
C PHE A 154 -11.82 -6.81 -7.39
N PHE A 155 -12.55 -5.69 -7.47
CA PHE A 155 -13.98 -5.72 -7.81
C PHE A 155 -14.24 -6.20 -9.23
N LYS A 156 -13.38 -5.84 -10.19
CA LYS A 156 -13.47 -6.32 -11.57
C LYS A 156 -13.27 -7.84 -11.66
N GLU A 157 -12.27 -8.39 -10.98
CA GLU A 157 -11.91 -9.81 -11.08
C GLU A 157 -12.82 -10.73 -10.25
N LYS A 158 -13.21 -10.29 -9.05
CA LYS A 158 -13.93 -11.14 -8.09
C LYS A 158 -15.45 -10.99 -8.18
N PHE A 159 -15.92 -9.82 -8.59
CA PHE A 159 -17.36 -9.48 -8.58
C PHE A 159 -17.86 -8.97 -9.94
N PHE A 160 -17.01 -9.02 -10.98
CA PHE A 160 -17.33 -8.53 -12.34
C PHE A 160 -17.88 -7.10 -12.36
N THR A 161 -17.47 -6.28 -11.37
CA THR A 161 -18.01 -4.94 -11.13
C THR A 161 -16.97 -3.90 -11.52
N LYS A 162 -17.39 -2.95 -12.34
CA LYS A 162 -16.53 -1.84 -12.77
C LYS A 162 -16.72 -0.65 -11.82
N ILE A 163 -15.60 -0.10 -11.36
CA ILE A 163 -15.59 1.15 -10.62
C ILE A 163 -14.75 2.20 -11.35
N GLU A 164 -15.13 3.45 -11.17
CA GLU A 164 -14.45 4.62 -11.70
C GLU A 164 -13.70 5.32 -10.57
N LEU A 165 -12.40 5.57 -10.80
CA LEU A 165 -11.53 6.25 -9.84
C LEU A 165 -11.41 7.71 -10.21
N ASP A 166 -11.31 8.60 -9.21
CA ASP A 166 -11.11 10.03 -9.45
C ASP A 166 -9.65 10.34 -9.81
N TRP A 167 -9.37 10.67 -11.07
CA TRP A 167 -8.02 11.03 -11.53
C TRP A 167 -7.77 12.54 -11.60
N GLU A 168 -8.75 13.36 -11.21
CA GLU A 168 -8.66 14.79 -11.40
C GLU A 168 -7.66 15.43 -10.41
N ILE A 169 -6.82 16.30 -10.95
CA ILE A 169 -5.87 17.09 -10.18
C ILE A 169 -6.42 18.52 -10.13
N SER A 170 -6.85 18.95 -8.95
CA SER A 170 -7.48 20.27 -8.77
C SER A 170 -6.75 21.11 -7.71
N THR A 171 -6.66 22.41 -7.97
CA THR A 171 -6.11 23.41 -7.05
C THR A 171 -7.08 23.75 -5.91
N GLN A 172 -8.36 23.41 -6.09
CA GLN A 172 -9.48 23.67 -5.18
C GLN A 172 -10.15 22.34 -4.79
N ILE A 173 -9.43 21.50 -4.04
CA ILE A 173 -9.99 20.21 -3.61
C ILE A 173 -10.97 20.46 -2.46
N GLU A 174 -12.26 20.17 -2.68
CA GLU A 174 -13.22 20.03 -1.59
C GLU A 174 -12.73 18.97 -0.60
N LYS A 175 -12.91 19.18 0.71
CA LYS A 175 -12.31 18.33 1.76
C LYS A 175 -12.57 16.82 1.63
N TYR A 176 -13.59 16.41 0.88
CA TYR A 176 -14.09 15.03 0.80
C TYR A 176 -14.52 14.69 -0.62
N ARG A 177 -13.64 14.07 -1.41
CA ARG A 177 -14.02 13.45 -2.68
C ARG A 177 -14.20 11.95 -2.51
N ASN A 178 -15.14 11.40 -3.26
CA ASN A 178 -15.41 9.97 -3.24
C ASN A 178 -14.31 9.25 -4.03
N ASP A 179 -13.62 8.29 -3.43
CA ASP A 179 -12.56 7.54 -4.13
C ASP A 179 -13.15 6.61 -5.20
N ILE A 180 -14.46 6.29 -5.10
CA ILE A 180 -15.24 5.59 -6.13
C ILE A 180 -16.30 6.55 -6.69
N VAL A 181 -16.06 7.10 -7.87
CA VAL A 181 -16.88 8.18 -8.46
C VAL A 181 -18.32 7.73 -8.73
N ASN A 182 -18.47 6.50 -9.22
CA ASN A 182 -19.76 5.94 -9.60
C ASN A 182 -20.50 5.22 -8.44
N ALA A 183 -20.12 5.47 -7.19
CA ALA A 183 -20.82 4.95 -6.02
C ALA A 183 -21.80 5.99 -5.44
N ASP A 184 -22.98 5.52 -5.02
CA ASP A 184 -24.03 6.34 -4.38
C ASP A 184 -23.63 6.82 -2.97
N LYS A 185 -22.63 6.18 -2.38
CA LYS A 185 -22.12 6.42 -1.03
C LYS A 185 -20.68 6.87 -1.08
N ARG A 186 -20.29 7.70 -0.10
CA ARG A 186 -18.91 8.18 0.03
C ARG A 186 -18.03 7.08 0.59
N VAL A 187 -17.18 6.52 -0.26
CA VAL A 187 -16.22 5.48 0.07
C VAL A 187 -14.83 6.10 0.13
N SER A 188 -14.11 5.86 1.22
CA SER A 188 -12.69 6.16 1.31
C SER A 188 -11.86 4.89 1.19
N ILE A 189 -10.93 4.84 0.26
CA ILE A 189 -9.93 3.79 0.11
C ILE A 189 -8.63 4.32 0.71
N LYS A 190 -8.13 3.66 1.74
CA LYS A 190 -6.90 4.06 2.42
C LYS A 190 -5.85 2.98 2.30
N THR A 191 -4.74 3.37 1.68
CA THR A 191 -3.57 2.52 1.49
C THR A 191 -2.56 2.80 2.58
N SER A 192 -2.17 1.76 3.32
CA SER A 192 -1.03 1.85 4.24
C SER A 192 0.26 1.47 3.52
N PRO A 193 1.29 2.33 3.53
CA PRO A 193 2.63 1.96 3.06
C PRO A 193 3.32 0.97 4.01
N SER A 194 2.86 0.84 5.26
CA SER A 194 3.37 -0.18 6.19
C SER A 194 2.47 -1.41 6.16
N LEU A 195 3.02 -2.55 5.75
CA LEU A 195 2.33 -3.84 5.80
C LEU A 195 2.05 -4.29 7.24
N THR A 196 2.79 -3.76 8.23
CA THR A 196 2.61 -4.07 9.66
C THR A 196 1.49 -3.28 10.35
N GLY A 197 0.88 -2.31 9.66
CA GLY A 197 -0.17 -1.46 10.21
C GLY A 197 -1.45 -2.23 10.54
N VAL A 198 -2.10 -1.90 11.65
CA VAL A 198 -3.22 -2.70 12.21
C VAL A 198 -4.56 -1.96 12.30
N TRP A 199 -4.58 -0.70 11.87
CA TRP A 199 -5.77 0.16 11.92
C TRP A 199 -6.17 0.52 10.50
N ALA A 200 -7.42 0.23 10.17
CA ALA A 200 -8.12 0.82 9.04
C ALA A 200 -8.63 2.20 9.43
N GLU A 201 -8.66 3.12 8.47
CA GLU A 201 -9.06 4.50 8.72
C GLU A 201 -9.99 5.05 7.63
N ALA A 202 -10.84 5.99 8.03
CA ALA A 202 -11.64 6.81 7.13
C ALA A 202 -11.82 8.21 7.73
N GLY A 203 -11.81 9.23 6.87
CA GLY A 203 -12.08 10.60 7.29
C GLY A 203 -13.51 10.80 7.78
N ILE A 204 -13.76 11.92 8.47
CA ILE A 204 -15.12 12.34 8.80
C ILE A 204 -15.87 12.66 7.51
N GLY A 205 -17.13 12.22 7.40
CA GLY A 205 -17.98 12.51 6.24
C GLY A 205 -17.97 11.43 5.15
N TYR A 206 -17.22 10.34 5.33
CA TYR A 206 -17.36 9.12 4.52
C TYR A 206 -18.37 8.15 5.15
N ASP A 207 -19.07 7.38 4.32
CA ASP A 207 -19.99 6.32 4.73
C ASP A 207 -19.26 5.00 4.98
N TYR A 208 -18.21 4.73 4.20
CA TYR A 208 -17.41 3.51 4.27
C TYR A 208 -15.91 3.78 4.19
N GLY A 209 -15.13 2.93 4.86
CA GLY A 209 -13.68 2.87 4.72
C GLY A 209 -13.22 1.51 4.23
N ILE A 210 -12.38 1.47 3.20
CA ILE A 210 -11.70 0.27 2.70
C ILE A 210 -10.21 0.39 3.06
N SER A 211 -9.66 -0.66 3.67
CA SER A 211 -8.24 -0.71 4.03
C SER A 211 -7.47 -1.58 3.04
N VAL A 212 -6.41 -1.03 2.47
CA VAL A 212 -5.53 -1.73 1.54
C VAL A 212 -4.08 -1.64 2.02
N LYS A 213 -3.34 -2.72 1.83
CA LYS A 213 -1.90 -2.79 2.09
C LYS A 213 -1.18 -3.11 0.80
N CYS A 214 -0.34 -2.19 0.34
CA CYS A 214 0.42 -2.39 -0.89
C CYS A 214 1.87 -2.69 -0.56
N SER A 215 2.38 -3.81 -1.08
CA SER A 215 3.82 -4.03 -1.16
C SER A 215 4.35 -3.34 -2.39
N VAL A 216 5.23 -2.37 -2.17
CA VAL A 216 5.78 -1.54 -3.22
C VAL A 216 7.30 -1.49 -3.05
N PRO A 217 8.09 -1.91 -4.05
CA PRO A 217 9.54 -1.81 -4.00
C PRO A 217 9.95 -0.35 -4.24
N GLN A 218 9.91 0.45 -3.16
CA GLN A 218 10.19 1.89 -3.21
C GLN A 218 11.52 2.23 -3.91
N PRO A 219 12.64 1.51 -3.71
CA PRO A 219 13.88 1.81 -4.42
C PRO A 219 13.75 1.69 -5.94
N ILE A 220 13.03 0.66 -6.42
CA ILE A 220 12.81 0.41 -7.85
C ILE A 220 11.93 1.50 -8.44
N LEU A 221 10.87 1.90 -7.73
CA LEU A 221 10.03 3.02 -8.19
C LEU A 221 10.80 4.33 -8.21
N LEU A 222 11.55 4.65 -7.17
CA LEU A 222 12.35 5.88 -7.14
C LEU A 222 13.36 5.91 -8.27
N GLN A 223 14.04 4.79 -8.52
CA GLN A 223 14.94 4.66 -9.65
C GLN A 223 14.21 4.94 -10.97
N PHE A 224 13.04 4.32 -11.18
CA PHE A 224 12.21 4.57 -12.36
C PHE A 224 11.87 6.07 -12.51
N PHE A 225 11.39 6.72 -11.46
CA PHE A 225 11.02 8.14 -11.53
C PHE A 225 12.22 9.06 -11.70
N ILE A 226 13.37 8.76 -11.08
CA ILE A 226 14.61 9.50 -11.28
C ILE A 226 15.06 9.43 -12.75
N GLU A 227 14.99 8.23 -13.33
CA GLU A 227 15.35 7.99 -14.73
C GLU A 227 14.39 8.69 -15.71
N VAL A 228 13.08 8.63 -15.46
CA VAL A 228 12.04 9.25 -16.29
C VAL A 228 11.99 10.78 -16.13
N CYS A 229 12.11 11.31 -14.92
CA CYS A 229 11.86 12.73 -14.62
C CYS A 229 13.10 13.64 -14.73
N GLY A 230 14.33 13.12 -14.71
CA GLY A 230 15.50 13.99 -14.52
C GLY A 230 16.78 13.63 -15.28
N PHE A 231 17.04 12.36 -15.56
CA PHE A 231 18.34 11.97 -16.09
C PHE A 231 18.59 12.49 -17.50
N SER A 232 17.61 12.45 -18.41
CA SER A 232 17.85 12.93 -19.79
C SER A 232 18.16 14.43 -19.83
N ARG A 233 17.36 15.27 -19.15
CA ARG A 233 17.56 16.74 -19.16
C ARG A 233 18.86 17.15 -18.45
N LEU A 234 19.22 16.48 -17.36
CA LEU A 234 20.50 16.72 -16.68
C LEU A 234 21.69 16.30 -17.55
N LEU A 235 21.61 15.15 -18.23
CA LEU A 235 22.65 14.71 -19.16
C LEU A 235 22.77 15.66 -20.36
N ASP A 236 21.65 16.19 -20.87
CA ASP A 236 21.65 17.19 -21.94
C ASP A 236 22.28 18.52 -21.47
N PHE A 237 21.91 19.01 -20.29
CA PHE A 237 22.52 20.20 -19.69
C PHE A 237 24.02 20.03 -19.41
N ALA A 238 24.41 18.90 -18.79
CA ALA A 238 25.81 18.59 -18.47
C ALA A 238 26.66 18.48 -19.74
N GLN A 239 26.11 17.93 -20.82
CA GLN A 239 26.80 17.82 -22.10
C GLN A 239 27.05 19.17 -22.78
N VAL A 240 26.18 20.16 -22.54
CA VAL A 240 26.36 21.55 -23.01
C VAL A 240 27.38 22.31 -22.16
N LYS A 241 27.46 22.01 -20.86
CA LYS A 241 28.33 22.75 -19.91
C LYS A 241 29.73 22.17 -19.73
N ILE A 242 29.91 20.87 -19.95
CA ILE A 242 31.22 20.21 -19.81
C ILE A 242 32.04 20.47 -21.09
N PRO A 243 33.27 21.00 -20.97
CA PRO A 243 34.12 21.29 -22.12
C PRO A 243 34.31 20.07 -23.03
N PRO A 244 34.28 20.24 -24.37
CA PRO A 244 34.45 19.13 -25.31
C PRO A 244 35.75 18.32 -25.13
N THR A 245 36.75 18.95 -24.51
CA THR A 245 38.10 18.43 -24.26
C THR A 245 38.17 17.50 -23.03
N ASP A 246 37.18 17.52 -22.13
CA ASP A 246 37.14 16.63 -20.97
C ASP A 246 36.61 15.24 -21.37
N LYS A 247 37.53 14.42 -21.91
CA LYS A 247 37.23 13.06 -22.38
C LYS A 247 36.71 12.16 -21.26
N ARG A 248 37.12 12.38 -20.02
CA ARG A 248 36.74 11.53 -18.87
C ARG A 248 35.25 11.69 -18.55
N PHE A 249 34.78 12.92 -18.39
CA PHE A 249 33.37 13.18 -18.14
C PHE A 249 32.49 12.89 -19.37
N LYS A 250 33.00 13.09 -20.59
CA LYS A 250 32.28 12.67 -21.80
C LYS A 250 32.03 11.16 -21.87
N ASN A 251 33.04 10.36 -21.53
CA ASN A 251 32.87 8.90 -21.48
C ASN A 251 31.84 8.51 -20.41
N TYR A 252 31.88 9.12 -19.22
CA TYR A 252 30.87 8.87 -18.18
C TYR A 252 29.45 9.22 -18.65
N LEU A 253 29.26 10.37 -19.30
CA LEU A 253 27.96 10.77 -19.86
C LEU A 253 27.46 9.77 -20.92
N GLN A 254 28.36 9.30 -21.79
CA GLN A 254 28.02 8.33 -22.83
C GLN A 254 27.68 6.95 -22.26
N GLU A 255 28.43 6.48 -21.27
CA GLU A 255 28.15 5.23 -20.54
C GLU A 255 26.82 5.32 -19.76
N MET A 256 26.53 6.46 -19.15
CA MET A 256 25.23 6.71 -18.50
C MET A 256 24.08 6.68 -19.52
N ARG A 257 24.21 7.36 -20.67
CA ARG A 257 23.21 7.28 -21.76
C ARG A 257 23.04 5.86 -22.30
N THR A 258 24.14 5.12 -22.44
CA THR A 258 24.12 3.73 -22.93
C THR A 258 23.42 2.82 -21.93
N ARG A 259 23.68 2.98 -20.63
CA ARG A 259 22.95 2.27 -19.56
C ARG A 259 21.46 2.59 -19.58
N ILE A 260 21.08 3.86 -19.73
CA ILE A 260 19.68 4.29 -19.81
C ILE A 260 18.98 3.74 -21.07
N LYS A 261 19.65 3.75 -22.24
CA LYS A 261 19.12 3.19 -23.49
C LYS A 261 19.00 1.66 -23.48
N ASN A 262 19.98 0.99 -22.86
CA ASN A 262 20.00 -0.47 -22.72
C ASN A 262 19.06 -0.94 -21.61
N TYR A 263 18.68 -0.06 -20.69
CA TYR A 263 17.58 -0.28 -19.77
C TYR A 263 16.28 -0.27 -20.58
N LYS A 264 15.85 -1.45 -21.02
CA LYS A 264 14.56 -1.61 -21.67
C LYS A 264 13.46 -1.33 -20.65
N CYS A 265 12.99 -0.08 -20.58
CA CYS A 265 11.79 0.29 -19.81
C CYS A 265 10.57 -0.58 -20.18
N GLY A 266 10.58 -1.26 -21.34
CA GLY A 266 9.58 -2.25 -21.76
C GLY A 266 9.68 -3.63 -21.09
N GLU A 267 10.67 -3.90 -20.25
CA GLU A 267 10.88 -5.19 -19.56
C GLU A 267 10.80 -5.09 -18.04
N ILE A 268 10.19 -4.02 -17.48
CA ILE A 268 10.00 -3.93 -16.03
C ILE A 268 8.95 -4.98 -15.62
N GLN A 269 9.41 -6.19 -15.26
CA GLN A 269 8.58 -7.30 -14.80
C GLN A 269 8.21 -7.18 -13.30
N THR A 270 8.36 -5.99 -12.73
CA THR A 270 8.04 -5.77 -11.31
C THR A 270 6.55 -5.95 -11.07
N LYS A 271 6.22 -6.94 -10.23
CA LYS A 271 4.87 -7.21 -9.76
C LYS A 271 4.62 -6.40 -8.50
N LEU A 272 3.56 -5.61 -8.49
CA LEU A 272 3.05 -4.92 -7.32
C LEU A 272 1.93 -5.77 -6.71
N LYS A 273 1.89 -5.87 -5.39
CA LYS A 273 0.87 -6.64 -4.69
C LYS A 273 0.04 -5.74 -3.78
N GLY A 274 -1.27 -5.85 -3.85
CA GLY A 274 -2.21 -5.20 -2.96
C GLY A 274 -3.02 -6.24 -2.20
N PHE A 275 -2.99 -6.18 -0.88
CA PHE A 275 -3.86 -6.96 -0.01
C PHE A 275 -5.01 -6.06 0.47
N ILE A 276 -6.24 -6.41 0.10
CA ILE A 276 -7.45 -5.71 0.54
C ILE A 276 -7.85 -6.31 1.89
N ASN A 277 -7.57 -5.61 2.98
CA ASN A 277 -7.82 -6.13 4.34
C ASN A 277 -9.31 -6.31 4.65
N GLY A 278 -10.17 -5.55 3.98
CA GLY A 278 -11.61 -5.50 4.22
C GLY A 278 -12.14 -4.06 4.26
N TYR A 279 -13.42 -3.93 4.58
CA TYR A 279 -14.10 -2.65 4.72
C TYR A 279 -14.85 -2.54 6.06
N PHE A 280 -15.25 -1.31 6.40
CA PHE A 280 -16.13 -1.01 7.53
C PHE A 280 -17.11 0.12 7.18
N LYS A 281 -18.24 0.16 7.89
CA LYS A 281 -19.24 1.23 7.77
C LYS A 281 -19.05 2.24 8.90
N THR A 282 -18.90 3.51 8.57
CA THR A 282 -18.55 4.54 9.57
C THR A 282 -19.65 4.75 10.60
N SER A 283 -20.92 4.56 10.24
CA SER A 283 -22.07 4.66 11.15
C SER A 283 -22.05 3.64 12.29
N GLU A 284 -21.30 2.54 12.16
CA GLU A 284 -21.14 1.51 13.20
C GLU A 284 -20.08 1.88 14.24
N HIS A 285 -19.38 3.03 14.07
CA HIS A 285 -18.24 3.42 14.89
C HIS A 285 -18.31 4.89 15.31
N LYS A 286 -17.65 5.20 16.43
CA LYS A 286 -17.46 6.58 16.88
C LYS A 286 -16.10 7.10 16.39
N PRO A 287 -16.03 8.34 15.89
CA PRO A 287 -14.76 8.97 15.57
C PRO A 287 -13.79 9.01 16.75
N VAL A 288 -12.52 8.79 16.47
CA VAL A 288 -11.42 8.98 17.40
C VAL A 288 -10.92 10.41 17.27
N LYS A 289 -10.90 11.15 18.38
CA LYS A 289 -10.41 12.53 18.43
C LYS A 289 -8.89 12.61 18.22
N GLU A 290 -8.45 13.71 17.62
CA GLU A 290 -7.05 14.09 17.54
C GLU A 290 -6.36 14.06 18.92
N GLY A 291 -5.07 13.67 18.93
CA GLY A 291 -4.24 13.66 20.12
C GLY A 291 -4.26 12.34 20.91
N LYS A 292 -5.22 11.44 20.66
CA LYS A 292 -5.24 10.12 21.31
C LYS A 292 -4.06 9.25 20.85
N MET A 293 -3.50 8.48 21.78
CA MET A 293 -2.47 7.47 21.49
C MET A 293 -3.11 6.12 21.19
N PHE A 294 -2.72 5.50 20.09
CA PHE A 294 -3.19 4.18 19.68
C PHE A 294 -2.02 3.20 19.54
N PRO A 295 -2.18 1.94 19.99
CA PRO A 295 -1.14 0.91 19.84
C PRO A 295 -0.74 0.75 18.38
N TYR A 296 0.57 0.71 18.11
CA TYR A 296 1.15 0.53 16.77
C TYR A 296 0.83 1.62 15.73
N LEU A 297 0.06 2.65 16.09
CA LEU A 297 -0.24 3.82 15.25
C LEU A 297 0.47 5.09 15.77
N GLY A 298 0.61 5.19 17.10
CA GLY A 298 1.11 6.40 17.74
C GLY A 298 -0.01 7.43 17.96
N LYS A 299 0.35 8.72 17.89
CA LYS A 299 -0.59 9.82 18.11
C LYS A 299 -1.49 10.03 16.90
N VAL A 300 -2.80 10.02 17.11
CA VAL A 300 -3.80 10.35 16.10
C VAL A 300 -3.68 11.83 15.75
N ARG A 301 -3.41 12.13 14.48
CA ARG A 301 -3.12 13.49 14.01
C ARG A 301 -4.34 14.30 13.60
N GLU A 302 -5.46 13.65 13.35
CA GLU A 302 -6.73 14.32 13.04
C GLU A 302 -7.90 13.43 13.45
N THR A 303 -9.04 14.04 13.72
CA THR A 303 -10.26 13.30 14.08
C THR A 303 -10.71 12.44 12.90
N ARG A 304 -10.80 11.13 13.10
CA ARG A 304 -11.11 10.15 12.04
C ARG A 304 -11.71 8.86 12.61
N TYR A 305 -12.30 8.02 11.78
CA TYR A 305 -12.68 6.66 12.17
C TYR A 305 -11.45 5.76 12.16
N LEU A 306 -11.29 4.94 13.21
CA LEU A 306 -10.21 3.95 13.31
C LEU A 306 -10.79 2.61 13.75
N VAL A 307 -10.58 1.57 12.94
CA VAL A 307 -11.10 0.22 13.17
C VAL A 307 -9.96 -0.79 13.07
N PRO A 308 -9.76 -1.69 14.05
CA PRO A 308 -8.78 -2.77 13.94
C PRO A 308 -9.03 -3.65 12.71
N ILE A 309 -7.99 -4.06 12.00
CA ILE A 309 -8.13 -4.83 10.75
C ILE A 309 -8.79 -6.22 10.92
N ASN A 310 -8.79 -6.77 12.14
CA ASN A 310 -9.46 -8.03 12.47
C ASN A 310 -10.98 -7.88 12.64
N LYS A 311 -11.50 -6.65 12.66
CA LYS A 311 -12.94 -6.33 12.74
C LYS A 311 -13.55 -5.92 11.40
N LEU A 312 -12.75 -5.89 10.34
CA LEU A 312 -13.22 -5.54 9.01
C LEU A 312 -14.05 -6.67 8.41
N LYS A 313 -15.01 -6.30 7.59
CA LYS A 313 -15.78 -7.21 6.74
C LYS A 313 -14.95 -7.51 5.48
N TYR A 314 -14.75 -8.77 5.13
CA TYR A 314 -13.77 -9.17 4.09
C TYR A 314 -14.18 -10.40 3.27
N THR A 315 -15.25 -11.11 3.66
CA THR A 315 -15.66 -12.31 2.93
C THR A 315 -16.32 -11.95 1.60
N PRO A 316 -16.40 -12.87 0.63
CA PRO A 316 -17.11 -12.62 -0.63
C PRO A 316 -18.54 -12.10 -0.41
N LYS A 317 -19.28 -12.70 0.52
CA LYS A 317 -20.64 -12.28 0.88
C LYS A 317 -20.68 -10.87 1.47
N ASP A 318 -19.71 -10.51 2.30
CA ASP A 318 -19.62 -9.15 2.82
C ASP A 318 -19.43 -8.14 1.69
N TRP A 319 -18.53 -8.44 0.75
CA TRP A 319 -18.29 -7.56 -0.40
C TRP A 319 -19.51 -7.43 -1.32
N GLU A 320 -20.27 -8.49 -1.53
CA GLU A 320 -21.55 -8.40 -2.25
C GLU A 320 -22.54 -7.46 -1.55
N ILE A 321 -22.64 -7.54 -0.22
CA ILE A 321 -23.48 -6.63 0.57
C ILE A 321 -22.99 -5.19 0.40
N PHE A 322 -21.68 -4.97 0.53
CA PHE A 322 -21.07 -3.65 0.32
C PHE A 322 -21.42 -3.09 -1.07
N LEU A 323 -21.17 -3.85 -2.13
CA LEU A 323 -21.37 -3.40 -3.51
C LEU A 323 -22.85 -3.06 -3.79
N LYS A 324 -23.80 -3.79 -3.19
CA LYS A 324 -25.23 -3.45 -3.23
C LYS A 324 -25.56 -2.18 -2.44
N GLU A 325 -24.99 -2.01 -1.24
CA GLU A 325 -25.23 -0.83 -0.40
C GLU A 325 -24.68 0.46 -1.01
N VAL A 326 -23.58 0.39 -1.77
CA VAL A 326 -22.97 1.54 -2.43
C VAL A 326 -23.45 1.77 -3.88
N GLY A 327 -24.44 0.98 -4.34
CA GLY A 327 -25.09 1.18 -5.64
C GLY A 327 -24.34 0.63 -6.86
N LEU A 328 -23.29 -0.17 -6.67
CA LEU A 328 -22.46 -0.68 -7.76
C LEU A 328 -22.98 -1.99 -8.38
N ILE A 329 -23.86 -2.71 -7.67
CA ILE A 329 -24.56 -3.89 -8.17
C ILE A 329 -26.05 -3.75 -7.84
N LYS A 330 -26.92 -4.26 -8.73
CA LYS A 330 -28.38 -4.30 -8.50
C LYS A 330 -28.72 -5.15 -7.25
N LYS A 331 -29.74 -4.70 -6.50
CA LYS A 331 -30.20 -5.34 -5.26
C LYS A 331 -30.66 -6.78 -5.48
#